data_AF-A0A7K0MT85-F1
#
_entry.id   AF-A0A7K0MT85-F1
#
_cell.length_a   1.000
_cell.length_b   1.000
_cell.length_c   1.000
_cell.angle_alpha   90.00
_cell.angle_beta   90.00
_cell.angle_gamma   90.00
#
_symmetry.space_group_name_H-M   'P 1'
#
loop_
_entity.id
_entity.type
_entity.pdbx_description
1 polymer ?
#
loop_
_entity_poly.entity_id
_entity_poly.type
_entity_poly.pdbx_seq_one_letter_code
_entity_poly.pdbx_strand_id
1 'polypeptide(L)'
;MDSRKATEEDLKTIENQLGRTPRDVHAISYRCPCGKAAVVETPPRLSNGEPFPTFYYATCPRLTAAISTLETTGMMEEMTQRLETDAELAGAYAAAHDDYIAARSALKIVVPEVENISAGGMPNRVKCLHSLIAHSLSAGLGVNPLGDEALAQLPEWWKHLSCE
;
A
#
# COMPACT_ATOMS: atom_id res chain seq x y z
N MET A 1 -6.65 -14.11 16.15
CA MET A 1 -6.56 -13.65 14.76
C MET A 1 -7.61 -12.58 14.59
N ASP A 2 -7.21 -11.32 14.63
CA ASP A 2 -8.13 -10.21 14.37
C ASP A 2 -8.69 -10.36 12.95
N SER A 3 -10.00 -10.26 12.84
CA SER A 3 -10.69 -10.35 11.56
C SER A 3 -10.22 -9.24 10.62
N ARG A 4 -9.78 -9.60 9.40
CA ARG A 4 -9.49 -8.62 8.33
C ARG A 4 -10.73 -7.90 7.81
N LYS A 5 -11.93 -8.39 8.13
CA LYS A 5 -13.19 -7.74 7.76
C LYS A 5 -13.29 -6.37 8.45
N ALA A 6 -13.53 -5.32 7.67
CA ALA A 6 -13.76 -3.98 8.19
C ALA A 6 -15.03 -3.93 9.05
N THR A 7 -14.90 -3.33 10.24
CA THR A 7 -16.04 -3.02 11.13
C THR A 7 -16.61 -1.64 10.81
N GLU A 8 -17.78 -1.30 11.36
CA GLU A 8 -18.34 0.05 11.23
C GLU A 8 -17.43 1.12 11.83
N GLU A 9 -16.73 0.82 12.93
CA GLU A 9 -15.74 1.73 13.53
C GLU A 9 -14.55 1.94 12.58
N ASP A 10 -14.09 0.89 11.90
CA ASP A 10 -13.02 1.01 10.90
C ASP A 10 -13.45 1.92 9.77
N LEU A 11 -14.65 1.73 9.21
CA LEU A 11 -15.15 2.54 8.11
C LEU A 11 -15.29 4.02 8.51
N LYS A 12 -15.79 4.31 9.72
CA LYS A 12 -15.86 5.67 10.26
C LYS A 12 -14.47 6.29 10.45
N THR A 13 -13.52 5.49 10.96
CA THR A 13 -12.13 5.93 11.11
C THR A 13 -11.54 6.28 9.74
N ILE A 14 -11.71 5.41 8.73
CA ILE A 14 -11.18 5.63 7.39
C ILE A 14 -11.85 6.85 6.73
N GLU A 15 -13.14 7.07 6.96
CA GLU A 15 -13.85 8.26 6.47
C GLU A 15 -13.24 9.55 7.03
N ASN A 16 -13.00 9.60 8.34
CA ASN A 16 -12.34 10.74 8.99
C ASN A 16 -10.92 10.95 8.44
N GLN A 17 -10.15 9.87 8.34
CA GLN A 17 -8.78 9.88 7.82
C GLN A 17 -8.69 10.43 6.40
N LEU A 18 -9.63 10.05 5.52
CA LEU A 18 -9.66 10.47 4.12
C LEU A 18 -10.36 11.82 3.90
N GLY A 19 -11.13 12.30 4.89
CA GLY A 19 -11.99 13.49 4.75
C GLY A 19 -13.14 13.30 3.76
N ARG A 20 -13.46 12.05 3.41
CA ARG A 20 -14.50 11.66 2.45
C ARG A 20 -14.90 10.21 2.67
N THR A 21 -16.09 9.84 2.20
CA THR A 21 -16.56 8.46 2.27
C THR A 21 -15.55 7.50 1.58
N PRO A 22 -15.12 6.42 2.25
CA PRO A 22 -14.16 5.48 1.70
C PRO A 22 -14.70 4.81 0.44
N ARG A 23 -13.87 4.70 -0.60
CA ARG A 23 -14.23 3.98 -1.82
C ARG A 23 -14.00 2.49 -1.60
N ASP A 24 -15.09 1.72 -1.58
CA ASP A 24 -15.14 0.26 -1.48
C ASP A 24 -13.99 -0.38 -0.68
N VAL A 25 -14.21 -0.60 0.61
CA VAL A 25 -13.24 -1.29 1.48
C VAL A 25 -13.54 -2.78 1.46
N HIS A 26 -12.65 -3.58 0.88
CA HIS A 26 -12.75 -5.05 0.93
C HIS A 26 -12.35 -5.59 2.31
N ALA A 27 -11.21 -5.13 2.82
CA ALA A 27 -10.65 -5.56 4.09
C ALA A 27 -9.69 -4.52 4.68
N ILE A 28 -9.37 -4.66 5.96
CA ILE A 28 -8.25 -3.97 6.61
C ILE A 28 -7.03 -4.88 6.48
N SER A 29 -6.05 -4.49 5.65
CA SER A 29 -4.82 -5.27 5.48
C SER A 29 -3.79 -4.96 6.55
N TYR A 30 -3.79 -3.74 7.09
CA TYR A 30 -2.86 -3.35 8.15
C TYR A 30 -3.50 -2.41 9.17
N ARG A 31 -3.33 -2.75 10.44
CA ARG A 31 -3.66 -1.90 11.59
C ARG A 31 -2.39 -1.27 12.13
N CYS A 32 -2.45 0.04 12.31
CA CYS A 32 -1.41 0.81 12.98
C CYS A 32 -1.24 0.30 14.44
N PRO A 33 -0.04 0.40 15.05
CA PRO A 33 0.13 0.04 16.47
C PRO A 33 -0.76 0.83 17.44
N CYS A 34 -1.34 1.97 17.04
CA CYS A 34 -2.37 2.68 17.82
C CYS A 34 -3.78 2.05 17.74
N GLY A 35 -3.93 0.93 17.03
CA GLY A 35 -5.18 0.16 16.89
C GLY A 35 -6.05 0.54 15.68
N LYS A 36 -5.85 1.72 15.10
CA LYS A 36 -6.64 2.22 13.96
C LYS A 36 -6.19 1.61 12.63
N ALA A 37 -7.13 1.43 11.70
CA ALA A 37 -6.83 1.02 10.33
C ALA A 37 -5.84 2.00 9.69
N ALA A 38 -4.83 1.50 8.98
CA ALA A 38 -3.87 2.35 8.28
C ALA A 38 -3.71 1.99 6.81
N VAL A 39 -3.96 0.74 6.43
CA VAL A 39 -4.01 0.28 5.04
C VAL A 39 -5.24 -0.59 4.83
N VAL A 40 -5.91 -0.38 3.71
CA VAL A 40 -7.08 -1.16 3.27
C VAL A 40 -6.77 -1.93 1.99
N GLU A 41 -7.51 -3.02 1.78
CA GLU A 41 -7.65 -3.70 0.50
C GLU A 41 -8.85 -3.09 -0.24
N THR A 42 -8.64 -2.63 -1.47
CA THR A 42 -9.69 -2.08 -2.34
C THR A 42 -9.90 -3.00 -3.55
N PRO A 43 -11.14 -3.36 -3.91
CA PRO A 43 -11.40 -4.17 -5.10
C PRO A 43 -10.80 -3.55 -6.37
N PRO A 44 -10.37 -4.37 -7.35
CA PRO A 44 -9.79 -3.87 -8.61
C PRO A 44 -10.79 -3.11 -9.49
N ARG A 45 -12.08 -3.17 -9.17
CA ARG A 45 -13.15 -2.36 -9.76
C ARG A 45 -14.07 -1.86 -8.65
N LEU A 46 -14.30 -0.56 -8.63
CA LEU A 46 -15.20 0.09 -7.69
C LEU A 46 -16.67 -0.20 -8.05
N SER A 47 -17.56 0.02 -7.10
CA SER A 47 -19.02 -0.13 -7.23
C SER A 47 -19.62 0.79 -8.30
N ASN A 48 -18.98 1.92 -8.61
CA ASN A 48 -19.34 2.80 -9.72
C ASN A 48 -18.84 2.30 -11.11
N GLY A 49 -18.14 1.17 -11.14
CA GLY A 49 -17.61 0.53 -12.35
C GLY A 49 -16.19 0.95 -12.73
N GLU A 50 -15.61 1.97 -12.08
CA GLU A 50 -14.27 2.45 -12.40
C GLU A 50 -13.19 1.42 -12.02
N PRO A 51 -12.20 1.15 -12.90
CA PRO A 51 -11.06 0.33 -12.54
C PRO A 51 -10.20 1.05 -11.49
N PHE A 52 -9.70 0.30 -10.51
CA PHE A 52 -8.87 0.81 -9.43
C PHE A 52 -7.62 -0.06 -9.26
N PRO A 53 -6.46 0.35 -9.81
CA PRO A 53 -5.27 -0.50 -9.83
C PRO A 53 -4.65 -0.70 -8.43
N THR A 54 -4.86 0.25 -7.51
CA THR A 54 -4.26 0.24 -6.18
C THR A 54 -5.04 -0.64 -5.20
N PHE A 55 -4.64 -1.90 -5.08
CA PHE A 55 -5.17 -2.88 -4.12
C PHE A 55 -4.91 -2.48 -2.67
N TYR A 56 -3.65 -2.23 -2.29
CA TYR A 56 -3.29 -1.75 -0.94
C TYR A 56 -3.26 -0.22 -0.90
N TYR A 57 -4.20 0.38 -0.18
CA TYR A 57 -4.35 1.83 -0.10
C TYR A 57 -4.13 2.32 1.34
N ALA A 58 -3.11 3.16 1.54
CA ALA A 58 -2.83 3.77 2.84
C ALA A 58 -3.83 4.90 3.11
N THR A 59 -4.55 4.79 4.23
CA THR A 59 -5.59 5.76 4.61
C THR A 59 -5.14 6.64 5.78
N CYS A 60 -4.26 6.14 6.65
CA CYS A 60 -3.79 6.88 7.82
C CYS A 60 -3.08 8.19 7.42
N PRO A 61 -3.59 9.37 7.81
CA PRO A 61 -3.04 10.67 7.37
C PRO A 61 -1.63 10.92 7.91
N ARG A 62 -1.30 10.34 9.07
CA ARG A 62 0.04 10.46 9.67
C ARG A 62 1.06 9.60 8.93
N LEU A 63 0.66 8.39 8.52
CA LEU A 63 1.47 7.53 7.67
C LEU A 63 1.70 8.21 6.32
N THR A 64 0.65 8.65 5.64
CA THR A 64 0.79 9.29 4.31
C THR A 64 1.58 10.59 4.36
N ALA A 65 1.47 11.40 5.42
CA ALA A 65 2.30 12.58 5.62
C ALA A 65 3.79 12.24 5.81
N ALA A 66 4.10 11.19 6.58
CA ALA A 66 5.48 10.72 6.75
C ALA A 66 6.06 10.21 5.44
N ILE A 67 5.28 9.44 4.67
CA ILE A 67 5.67 8.94 3.34
C ILE A 67 5.88 10.10 2.37
N SER A 68 4.97 11.08 2.33
CA SER A 68 5.10 12.26 1.47
C SER A 68 6.37 13.05 1.77
N THR A 69 6.76 13.14 3.05
CA THR A 69 8.03 13.77 3.45
C THR A 69 9.22 12.96 2.94
N LEU A 70 9.17 11.63 3.05
CA LEU A 70 10.22 10.76 2.54
C LEU A 70 10.35 10.84 1.01
N GLU A 71 9.24 10.97 0.29
CA GLU A 71 9.23 11.10 -1.18
C GLU A 71 10.00 12.34 -1.68
N THR A 72 10.18 13.39 -0.86
CA THR A 72 10.96 14.58 -1.25
C THR A 72 12.48 14.41 -1.13
N THR A 73 12.97 13.28 -0.61
CA THR A 73 14.40 13.07 -0.32
C THR A 73 15.22 12.63 -1.53
N GLY A 74 14.57 12.28 -2.65
CA GLY A 74 15.22 11.69 -3.82
C GLY A 74 15.30 10.16 -3.80
N MET A 75 14.87 9.51 -2.70
CA MET A 75 14.94 8.05 -2.52
C MET A 75 14.30 7.26 -3.67
N MET A 76 13.18 7.71 -4.24
CA MET A 76 12.51 7.01 -5.34
C MET A 76 13.36 6.97 -6.62
N GLU A 77 14.10 8.05 -6.90
CA GLU A 77 14.99 8.11 -8.05
C GLU A 77 16.20 7.18 -7.85
N GLU A 78 16.82 7.22 -6.67
CA GLU A 78 17.91 6.32 -6.29
C GLU A 78 17.49 4.85 -6.38
N MET A 79 16.34 4.49 -5.83
CA MET A 79 15.78 3.14 -5.93
C MET A 79 15.57 2.72 -7.38
N THR A 80 15.07 3.63 -8.23
CA THR A 80 14.86 3.34 -9.65
C THR A 80 16.19 3.09 -10.37
N GLN A 81 17.22 3.89 -10.10
CA GLN A 81 18.56 3.68 -10.67
C GLN A 81 19.19 2.35 -10.21
N ARG A 82 18.98 1.96 -8.94
CA ARG A 82 19.45 0.68 -8.41
C ARG A 82 18.81 -0.51 -9.15
N LEU A 83 17.53 -0.44 -9.51
CA LEU A 83 16.86 -1.50 -10.29
C LEU A 83 17.51 -1.74 -11.65
N GLU A 84 18.21 -0.76 -12.22
CA GLU A 84 18.89 -0.91 -13.52
C GLU A 84 20.24 -1.65 -13.41
N THR A 85 20.84 -1.69 -12.21
CA THR A 85 22.21 -2.17 -12.01
C THR A 85 22.32 -3.35 -11.04
N ASP A 86 21.33 -3.54 -10.18
CA ASP A 86 21.25 -4.65 -9.23
C ASP A 86 20.18 -5.66 -9.67
N ALA A 87 20.65 -6.75 -10.28
CA ALA A 87 19.78 -7.81 -10.80
C ALA A 87 19.08 -8.61 -9.69
N GLU A 88 19.66 -8.70 -8.49
CA GLU A 88 19.05 -9.41 -7.36
C GLU A 88 17.89 -8.57 -6.81
N LEU A 89 18.12 -7.26 -6.61
CA LEU A 89 17.06 -6.33 -6.23
C LEU A 89 15.93 -6.29 -7.26
N ALA A 90 16.26 -6.22 -8.56
CA ALA A 90 15.27 -6.21 -9.62
C ALA A 90 14.44 -7.50 -9.62
N GLY A 91 15.07 -8.67 -9.41
CA GLY A 91 14.39 -9.95 -9.28
C GLY A 91 13.46 -10.02 -8.06
N ALA A 92 13.92 -9.54 -6.91
CA ALA A 92 13.11 -9.50 -5.69
C ALA A 92 11.93 -8.52 -5.81
N TYR A 93 12.11 -7.38 -6.45
CA TYR A 93 11.05 -6.41 -6.69
C TYR A 93 10.04 -6.88 -7.76
N ALA A 94 10.49 -7.68 -8.73
CA ALA A 94 9.59 -8.39 -9.65
C ALA A 94 8.76 -9.47 -8.92
N ALA A 95 9.36 -10.22 -7.99
CA ALA A 95 8.60 -11.14 -7.15
C ALA A 95 7.56 -10.42 -6.28
N ALA A 96 7.86 -9.22 -5.78
CA ALA A 96 6.90 -8.38 -5.06
C ALA A 96 5.71 -7.95 -5.95
N HIS A 97 5.96 -7.68 -7.25
CA HIS A 97 4.91 -7.41 -8.21
C HIS A 97 3.98 -8.62 -8.42
N ASP A 98 4.55 -9.82 -8.54
CA ASP A 98 3.78 -11.05 -8.70
C ASP A 98 2.94 -11.37 -7.45
N ASP A 99 3.51 -11.19 -6.25
CA ASP A 99 2.78 -11.35 -4.98
C ASP A 99 1.58 -10.39 -4.90
N TYR A 100 1.79 -9.12 -5.26
CA TYR A 100 0.72 -8.13 -5.32
C TYR A 100 -0.42 -8.56 -6.24
N ILE A 101 -0.10 -9.04 -7.44
CA ILE A 101 -1.09 -9.51 -8.41
C ILE A 101 -1.81 -10.75 -7.90
N ALA A 102 -1.10 -11.68 -7.28
CA ALA A 102 -1.66 -12.89 -6.72
C ALA A 102 -2.65 -12.56 -5.58
N ALA A 103 -2.27 -11.67 -4.67
CA ALA A 103 -3.11 -11.22 -3.57
C ALA A 103 -4.40 -10.55 -4.07
N ARG A 104 -4.30 -9.66 -5.08
CA ARG A 104 -5.47 -9.03 -5.69
C ARG A 104 -6.34 -10.03 -6.45
N SER A 105 -5.72 -10.96 -7.18
CA SER A 105 -6.43 -12.02 -7.93
C SER A 105 -7.20 -12.98 -7.02
N ALA A 106 -6.80 -13.13 -5.76
CA ALA A 106 -7.52 -13.92 -4.77
C ALA A 106 -8.95 -13.41 -4.50
N LEU A 107 -9.24 -12.14 -4.83
CA LEU A 107 -10.61 -11.59 -4.80
C LEU A 107 -11.54 -12.21 -5.84
N LYS A 108 -10.99 -12.89 -6.88
CA LYS A 108 -11.75 -13.48 -7.99
C LYS A 108 -12.58 -12.46 -8.78
N ILE A 109 -12.11 -11.21 -8.83
CA ILE A 109 -12.71 -10.12 -9.62
C ILE A 109 -11.78 -9.85 -10.81
N VAL A 110 -12.24 -10.19 -12.02
CA VAL A 110 -11.46 -9.99 -13.25
C VAL A 110 -11.72 -8.59 -13.80
N VAL A 111 -10.65 -7.81 -13.96
CA VAL A 111 -10.67 -6.43 -14.46
C VAL A 111 -9.55 -6.28 -15.49
N PRO A 112 -9.85 -6.50 -16.79
CA PRO A 112 -8.83 -6.48 -17.84
C PRO A 112 -7.99 -5.20 -17.89
N GLU A 113 -8.58 -4.06 -17.52
CA GLU A 113 -7.91 -2.74 -17.54
C GLU A 113 -6.73 -2.64 -16.56
N VAL A 114 -6.67 -3.52 -15.55
CA VAL A 114 -5.59 -3.55 -14.54
C VAL A 114 -4.89 -4.91 -14.50
N GLU A 115 -5.12 -5.78 -15.48
CA GLU A 115 -4.43 -7.07 -15.59
C GLU A 115 -2.92 -6.87 -15.70
N ASN A 116 -2.16 -7.61 -14.88
CA ASN A 116 -0.69 -7.46 -14.75
C ASN A 116 -0.22 -6.03 -14.39
N ILE A 117 -1.11 -5.17 -13.88
CA ILE A 117 -0.76 -3.83 -13.37
C ILE A 117 -0.83 -3.86 -11.85
N SER A 118 0.32 -3.79 -11.18
CA SER A 118 0.40 -3.49 -9.74
C SER A 118 0.48 -1.97 -9.51
N ALA A 119 0.76 -1.56 -8.27
CA ALA A 119 0.87 -0.14 -7.91
C ALA A 119 2.34 0.33 -7.71
N GLY A 120 2.52 1.63 -7.46
CA GLY A 120 3.83 2.20 -7.10
C GLY A 120 4.89 2.24 -8.21
N GLY A 121 4.56 1.84 -9.45
CA GLY A 121 5.52 1.77 -10.57
C GLY A 121 6.26 0.43 -10.72
N MET A 122 5.97 -0.53 -9.83
CA MET A 122 6.44 -1.92 -9.92
C MET A 122 6.20 -2.54 -11.31
N PRO A 123 7.03 -3.48 -11.76
CA PRO A 123 8.28 -3.92 -11.12
C PRO A 123 9.52 -3.13 -11.58
N ASN A 124 9.37 -2.18 -12.51
CA ASN A 124 10.53 -1.65 -13.24
C ASN A 124 11.02 -0.29 -12.73
N ARG A 125 10.26 0.38 -11.85
CA ARG A 125 10.60 1.69 -11.30
C ARG A 125 9.87 1.95 -9.99
N VAL A 126 10.24 3.03 -9.32
CA VAL A 126 9.50 3.58 -8.18
C VAL A 126 8.86 4.90 -8.59
N LYS A 127 7.53 4.92 -8.64
CA LYS A 127 6.73 6.13 -8.90
C LYS A 127 6.18 6.78 -7.63
N CYS A 128 5.94 5.97 -6.59
CA CYS A 128 5.31 6.42 -5.36
C CYS A 128 5.57 5.41 -4.23
N LEU A 129 6.05 5.88 -3.09
CA LEU A 129 6.34 5.07 -1.90
C LEU A 129 5.07 4.67 -1.15
N HIS A 130 3.98 5.42 -1.28
CA HIS A 130 2.71 5.11 -0.61
C HIS A 130 2.24 3.68 -0.89
N SER A 131 2.30 3.27 -2.16
CA SER A 131 1.90 1.92 -2.56
C SER A 131 2.89 0.85 -2.12
N LEU A 132 4.20 1.13 -2.12
CA LEU A 132 5.21 0.14 -1.75
C LEU A 132 5.20 -0.13 -0.25
N ILE A 133 5.09 0.94 0.55
CA ILE A 133 4.98 0.83 2.01
C ILE A 133 3.64 0.20 2.39
N ALA A 134 2.54 0.59 1.75
CA ALA A 134 1.24 -0.06 1.97
C ALA A 134 1.29 -1.56 1.66
N HIS A 135 1.98 -1.95 0.58
CA HIS A 135 2.20 -3.35 0.24
C HIS A 135 3.01 -4.07 1.32
N SER A 136 4.13 -3.49 1.74
CA SER A 136 5.03 -4.07 2.76
C SER A 136 4.34 -4.26 4.11
N LEU A 137 3.57 -3.28 4.56
CA LEU A 137 2.77 -3.36 5.78
C LEU A 137 1.69 -4.45 5.72
N SER A 138 1.18 -4.73 4.51
CA SER A 138 0.08 -5.68 4.31
C SER A 138 0.56 -7.12 4.09
N ALA A 139 1.61 -7.29 3.29
CA ALA A 139 2.16 -8.60 2.94
C ALA A 139 3.21 -9.10 3.95
N GLY A 140 3.84 -8.18 4.69
CA GLY A 140 4.87 -8.47 5.68
C GLY A 140 6.28 -8.14 5.17
N LEU A 141 7.19 -7.93 6.14
CA LEU A 141 8.61 -7.66 5.86
C LEU A 141 9.24 -8.81 5.07
N GLY A 142 10.05 -8.46 4.07
CA GLY A 142 10.73 -9.37 3.16
C GLY A 142 9.99 -9.61 1.85
N VAL A 143 8.75 -9.16 1.70
CA VAL A 143 7.97 -9.33 0.46
C VAL A 143 8.29 -8.25 -0.56
N ASN A 144 8.41 -6.98 -0.13
CA ASN A 144 8.68 -5.87 -1.02
C ASN A 144 9.93 -5.12 -0.55
N PRO A 145 11.12 -5.44 -1.08
CA PRO A 145 12.38 -4.94 -0.52
C PRO A 145 12.48 -3.41 -0.51
N LEU A 146 11.98 -2.74 -1.56
CA LEU A 146 11.99 -1.28 -1.64
C LEU A 146 10.93 -0.63 -0.73
N GLY A 147 9.79 -1.29 -0.56
CA GLY A 147 8.79 -0.85 0.40
C GLY A 147 9.24 -1.03 1.85
N ASP A 148 9.95 -2.11 2.16
CA ASP A 148 10.56 -2.38 3.47
C ASP A 148 11.66 -1.35 3.78
N GLU A 149 12.54 -1.09 2.80
CA GLU A 149 13.58 -0.08 2.92
C GLU A 149 12.99 1.30 3.21
N ALA A 150 11.93 1.70 2.49
CA ALA A 150 11.26 2.97 2.71
C ALA A 150 10.50 3.01 4.05
N LEU A 151 9.86 1.91 4.45
CA LEU A 151 9.16 1.79 5.73
C LEU A 151 10.13 1.96 6.91
N ALA A 152 11.34 1.41 6.82
CA ALA A 152 12.36 1.52 7.86
C ALA A 152 12.86 2.97 8.09
N GLN A 153 12.71 3.85 7.10
CA GLN A 153 13.06 5.28 7.21
C GLN A 153 11.96 6.13 7.86
N LEU A 154 10.74 5.59 8.01
CA LEU A 154 9.66 6.36 8.60
C LEU A 154 9.87 6.49 10.12
N PRO A 155 9.53 7.66 10.70
CA PRO A 155 9.43 7.77 12.16
C PRO A 155 8.30 6.87 12.65
N GLU A 156 8.25 6.60 13.96
CA GLU A 156 7.11 5.92 14.58
C GLU A 156 5.87 6.83 14.58
N TRP A 157 5.22 6.94 13.41
CA TRP A 157 4.16 7.90 13.11
C TRP A 157 2.94 7.76 14.02
N TRP A 158 2.82 6.66 14.77
CA TRP A 158 1.71 6.40 15.69
C TRP A 158 1.91 6.97 17.09
N LYS A 159 3.12 7.37 17.51
CA LYS A 159 3.44 7.60 18.92
C LYS A 159 2.79 8.81 19.61
N HIS A 160 2.39 9.84 18.87
CA HIS A 160 2.06 11.14 19.48
C HIS A 160 0.56 11.54 19.47
N LEU A 161 -0.26 10.98 18.58
CA LEU A 161 -1.68 11.31 18.36
C LEU A 161 -2.43 10.09 17.79
N SER A 162 -3.75 10.00 18.00
CA SER A 162 -4.56 8.98 17.34
C SER A 162 -4.49 9.15 15.81
N CYS A 163 -4.54 8.03 15.09
CA CYS A 163 -4.54 8.01 13.62
C CYS A 163 -5.99 8.05 13.12
N GLU A 164 -6.78 9.01 13.56
CA GLU A 164 -8.21 9.16 13.21
C GLU A 164 -8.53 10.58 12.74
#